data_AF-A0AAQ1GL99-F1
#
_entry.id   AF-A0AAQ1GL99-F1
#
_cell.length_a   1.000
_cell.length_b   1.000
_cell.length_c   1.000
_cell.angle_alpha   90.00
_cell.angle_beta   90.00
_cell.angle_gamma   90.00
#
_symmetry.space_group_name_H-M   'P 1'
#
loop_
_entity.id
_entity.type
_entity.pdbx_description
1 polymer ?
#
loop_
_entity_poly.entity_id
_entity_poly.type
_entity_poly.pdbx_seq_one_letter_code
_entity_poly.pdbx_strand_id
1 'polypeptide(L)'
;MGEAARRKAEIQALKNRRGTWLDSLNDEERTVVKVAGDLYDKFVNRYNFTEGCYLLSFFLREYLRREHSIHVDVVVGWVNDGTWDGASSHAWVEFCGRKVDISLHKTSHPDVQPPGDLILLDYVEKKGLASYSYWKELQAQHATTLTEMRKSDSEFDRVVARKDAEHQRMCDFAAMTDGAAKYLSSAPRQLNYDALAKMLA
;
A
#
# COMPACT_ATOMS: atom_id res chain seq x y z
N MET A 1 -27.79 12.53 26.55
CA MET A 1 -26.87 11.38 26.51
C MET A 1 -25.45 11.89 26.66
N GLY A 2 -24.66 11.34 27.60
CA GLY A 2 -23.29 11.79 27.85
C GLY A 2 -22.31 11.35 26.76
N GLU A 3 -21.21 12.09 26.62
CA GLU A 3 -20.16 11.87 25.62
C GLU A 3 -19.58 10.44 25.65
N ALA A 4 -19.43 9.86 26.84
CA ALA A 4 -18.97 8.48 27.02
C ALA A 4 -19.94 7.44 26.43
N ALA A 5 -21.26 7.67 26.54
CA ALA A 5 -22.27 6.77 25.96
C ALA A 5 -22.28 6.86 24.43
N ARG A 6 -22.12 8.07 23.88
CA ARG A 6 -21.99 8.28 22.43
C ARG A 6 -20.76 7.56 21.88
N ARG A 7 -19.59 7.75 22.51
CA ARG A 7 -18.34 7.09 22.12
C ARG A 7 -18.42 5.57 22.19
N LYS A 8 -19.07 5.02 23.22
CA LYS A 8 -19.29 3.57 23.32
C LYS A 8 -20.17 3.04 22.19
N ALA A 9 -21.24 3.76 21.84
CA ALA A 9 -22.12 3.39 20.73
C ALA A 9 -21.40 3.44 19.38
N GLU A 10 -20.58 4.47 19.13
CA GLU A 10 -19.74 4.60 17.93
C GLU A 10 -18.75 3.43 17.80
N ILE A 11 -18.04 3.10 18.88
CA ILE A 11 -17.12 1.94 18.89
C ILE A 11 -17.87 0.64 18.59
N GLN A 12 -19.04 0.44 19.19
CA GLN A 12 -19.83 -0.77 18.95
C GLN A 12 -20.32 -0.85 17.50
N ALA A 13 -20.75 0.27 16.91
CA ALA A 13 -21.16 0.33 15.52
C ALA A 13 -20.00 -0.03 14.58
N LEU A 14 -18.79 0.47 14.85
CA LEU A 14 -17.59 0.12 14.08
C LEU A 14 -17.25 -1.37 14.19
N LYS A 15 -17.31 -1.94 15.40
CA LYS A 15 -17.09 -3.38 15.63
C LYS A 15 -18.10 -4.24 14.87
N ASN A 16 -19.38 -3.87 14.93
CA ASN A 16 -20.43 -4.59 14.23
C ASN A 16 -20.24 -4.51 12.71
N ARG A 17 -19.96 -3.32 12.17
CA ARG A 17 -19.71 -3.14 10.74
C ARG A 17 -18.54 -4.00 10.26
N ARG A 18 -17.44 -4.02 11.01
CA ARG A 18 -16.28 -4.86 10.72
C ARG A 18 -16.61 -6.34 10.81
N GLY A 19 -17.35 -6.77 11.83
CA GLY A 19 -17.80 -8.15 12.00
C GLY A 19 -18.63 -8.62 10.81
N THR A 20 -19.67 -7.87 10.44
CA THR A 20 -20.51 -8.18 9.28
C THR A 20 -19.72 -8.22 7.98
N TRP A 21 -18.77 -7.29 7.78
CA TRP A 21 -17.89 -7.32 6.62
C TRP A 21 -17.02 -8.57 6.59
N LEU A 22 -16.34 -8.91 7.69
CA LEU A 22 -15.55 -10.13 7.78
C LEU A 22 -16.41 -11.37 7.54
N ASP A 23 -17.63 -11.40 8.07
CA ASP A 23 -18.57 -12.51 7.91
C ASP A 23 -18.99 -12.74 6.44
N SER A 24 -18.95 -11.68 5.62
CA SER A 24 -19.22 -11.77 4.19
C SER A 24 -18.07 -12.33 3.35
N LEU A 25 -16.87 -12.46 3.92
CA LEU A 25 -15.69 -12.91 3.20
C LEU A 25 -15.59 -14.43 3.11
N ASN A 26 -15.10 -14.94 1.98
CA ASN A 26 -14.69 -16.34 1.82
C ASN A 26 -13.33 -16.62 2.49
N ASP A 27 -12.90 -17.88 2.50
CA ASP A 27 -11.69 -18.31 3.23
C ASP A 27 -10.39 -17.69 2.67
N GLU A 28 -10.27 -17.55 1.35
CA GLU A 28 -9.10 -16.91 0.72
C GLU A 28 -9.08 -15.42 1.04
N GLU A 29 -10.22 -14.73 0.94
CA GLU A 29 -10.36 -13.33 1.29
C GLU A 29 -10.02 -13.06 2.76
N ARG A 30 -10.49 -13.92 3.67
CA ARG A 30 -10.14 -13.84 5.09
C ARG A 30 -8.65 -14.04 5.30
N THR A 31 -8.02 -14.93 4.54
CA THR A 31 -6.58 -15.18 4.60
C THR A 31 -5.80 -13.95 4.14
N VAL A 32 -6.18 -13.34 3.01
CA VAL A 32 -5.57 -12.11 2.51
C VAL A 32 -5.69 -10.98 3.53
N VAL A 33 -6.89 -10.75 4.08
CA VAL A 33 -7.15 -9.73 5.10
C VAL A 33 -6.31 -9.98 6.35
N LYS A 34 -6.25 -11.23 6.82
CA LYS A 34 -5.47 -11.61 8.00
C LYS A 34 -3.98 -11.38 7.78
N VAL A 35 -3.42 -11.88 6.67
CA VAL A 35 -1.98 -11.75 6.38
C VAL A 35 -1.57 -10.29 6.21
N ALA A 36 -2.35 -9.51 5.47
CA ALA A 36 -2.09 -8.08 5.29
C ALA A 36 -2.22 -7.29 6.60
N GLY A 37 -3.26 -7.59 7.41
CA GLY A 37 -3.44 -7.00 8.73
C GLY A 37 -2.32 -7.36 9.70
N ASP A 38 -1.91 -8.62 9.75
CA ASP A 38 -0.79 -9.09 10.59
C ASP A 38 0.51 -8.43 10.16
N LEU A 39 0.78 -8.29 8.85
CA LEU A 39 1.97 -7.60 8.35
C LEU A 39 1.93 -6.13 8.74
N TYR A 40 0.78 -5.48 8.60
CA TYR A 40 0.61 -4.10 9.05
C TYR A 40 0.90 -3.97 10.55
N ASP A 41 0.25 -4.76 11.41
CA ASP A 41 0.37 -4.59 12.86
C ASP A 41 1.75 -5.03 13.39
N LYS A 42 2.28 -6.17 12.92
CA LYS A 42 3.55 -6.74 13.39
C LYS A 42 4.79 -6.08 12.80
N PHE A 43 4.69 -5.49 11.60
CA PHE A 43 5.82 -4.85 10.94
C PHE A 43 5.63 -3.34 10.75
N VAL A 44 4.66 -2.92 9.94
CA VAL A 44 4.47 -1.51 9.58
C VAL A 44 4.26 -0.63 10.81
N ASN A 45 3.27 -0.97 11.63
CA ASN A 45 2.91 -0.21 12.81
C ASN A 45 3.94 -0.37 13.94
N ARG A 46 4.40 -1.60 14.18
CA ARG A 46 5.35 -1.90 15.26
C ARG A 46 6.69 -1.18 15.11
N TYR A 47 7.23 -1.14 13.90
CA TYR A 47 8.53 -0.52 13.62
C TYR A 47 8.41 0.89 13.01
N ASN A 48 7.19 1.42 12.93
CA ASN A 48 6.89 2.69 12.25
C ASN A 48 7.53 2.75 10.85
N PHE A 49 7.42 1.65 10.12
CA PHE A 49 8.04 1.49 8.81
C PHE A 49 7.31 2.34 7.77
N THR A 50 8.05 3.14 7.02
CA THR A 50 7.54 4.08 6.01
C THR A 50 8.23 3.84 4.67
N GLU A 51 7.72 4.45 3.59
CA GLU A 51 8.34 4.43 2.24
C GLU A 51 8.54 3.02 1.64
N GLY A 52 7.78 2.03 2.12
CA GLY A 52 7.95 0.62 1.76
C GLY A 52 6.90 0.05 0.83
N CYS A 53 6.17 0.86 0.06
CA CYS A 53 5.00 0.41 -0.72
C CYS A 53 5.33 -0.73 -1.71
N TYR A 54 6.45 -0.62 -2.44
CA TYR A 54 6.92 -1.71 -3.30
C TYR A 54 7.27 -2.96 -2.50
N LEU A 55 8.07 -2.81 -1.44
CA LEU A 55 8.51 -3.93 -0.61
C LEU A 55 7.33 -4.71 -0.04
N LEU A 56 6.38 -4.00 0.57
CA LEU A 56 5.21 -4.59 1.20
C LEU A 56 4.32 -5.29 0.17
N SER A 57 4.12 -4.68 -1.01
CA SER A 57 3.29 -5.27 -2.07
C SER A 57 3.92 -6.52 -2.68
N PHE A 58 5.22 -6.48 -3.02
CA PHE A 58 5.93 -7.64 -3.52
C PHE A 58 6.04 -8.75 -2.48
N PHE A 59 6.26 -8.41 -1.21
CA PHE A 59 6.28 -9.38 -0.12
C PHE A 59 4.90 -10.03 0.07
N LEU A 60 3.82 -9.25 0.11
CA LEU A 60 2.46 -9.81 0.23
C LEU A 60 2.14 -10.78 -0.90
N ARG A 61 2.46 -10.42 -2.16
CA ARG A 61 2.29 -11.31 -3.31
C ARG A 61 3.04 -12.62 -3.12
N GLU A 62 4.31 -12.56 -2.75
CA GLU A 62 5.13 -13.75 -2.65
C GLU A 62 4.77 -14.62 -1.45
N TYR A 63 4.44 -14.01 -0.31
CA TYR A 63 4.05 -14.72 0.91
C TYR A 63 2.70 -15.42 0.75
N LEU A 64 1.69 -14.75 0.22
CA LEU A 64 0.38 -15.35 -0.06
C LEU A 64 0.50 -16.52 -1.05
N ARG A 65 1.34 -16.37 -2.09
CA ARG A 65 1.57 -17.43 -3.07
C ARG A 65 2.27 -18.64 -2.46
N ARG A 66 3.33 -18.44 -1.69
CA ARG A 66 4.14 -19.54 -1.13
C ARG A 66 3.47 -20.24 0.05
N GLU A 67 2.94 -19.47 0.98
CA GLU A 67 2.46 -20.01 2.26
C GLU A 67 0.97 -20.38 2.22
N HIS A 68 0.21 -19.80 1.28
CA HIS A 68 -1.24 -19.97 1.22
C HIS A 68 -1.77 -20.39 -0.17
N SER A 69 -0.91 -20.51 -1.19
CA SER A 69 -1.31 -20.78 -2.58
C SER A 69 -2.30 -19.75 -3.18
N ILE A 70 -2.36 -18.55 -2.59
CA ILE A 70 -3.25 -17.47 -3.05
C ILE A 70 -2.48 -16.55 -3.99
N HIS A 71 -3.08 -16.25 -5.14
CA HIS A 71 -2.50 -15.34 -6.13
C HIS A 71 -3.13 -13.95 -5.98
N VAL A 72 -2.27 -12.93 -5.91
CA VAL A 72 -2.66 -11.52 -5.93
C VAL A 72 -1.81 -10.78 -6.94
N ASP A 73 -2.36 -9.74 -7.54
CA ASP A 73 -1.66 -8.90 -8.50
C ASP A 73 -0.99 -7.74 -7.77
N VAL A 74 0.30 -7.53 -8.01
CA VAL A 74 0.96 -6.29 -7.59
C VAL A 74 0.63 -5.24 -8.63
N VAL A 75 0.02 -4.14 -8.20
CA VAL A 75 -0.21 -2.98 -9.04
C VAL A 75 0.80 -1.92 -8.68
N VAL A 76 1.55 -1.47 -9.68
CA VAL A 76 2.43 -0.30 -9.60
C VAL A 76 1.73 0.80 -10.38
N GLY A 77 1.42 1.89 -9.71
CA GLY A 77 0.60 2.97 -10.26
C GLY A 77 0.88 4.29 -9.56
N TRP A 78 -0.15 5.11 -9.46
CA TRP A 78 -0.05 6.51 -9.05
C TRP A 78 -1.09 6.85 -8.01
N VAL A 79 -0.70 7.65 -7.02
CA VAL A 79 -1.59 8.16 -5.98
C VAL A 79 -1.44 9.66 -5.78
N ASN A 80 -2.52 10.29 -5.34
CA ASN A 80 -2.56 11.71 -5.00
C ASN A 80 -3.63 11.94 -3.93
N ASP A 81 -3.35 12.80 -2.94
CA ASP A 81 -4.23 13.13 -1.82
C ASP A 81 -5.10 14.38 -2.03
N GLY A 82 -4.99 15.00 -3.21
CA GLY A 82 -5.68 16.20 -3.64
C GLY A 82 -4.96 17.51 -3.29
N THR A 83 -3.78 17.46 -2.66
CA THR A 83 -3.11 18.67 -2.14
C THR A 83 -2.18 19.35 -3.14
N TRP A 84 -1.84 18.67 -4.25
CA TRP A 84 -0.96 19.18 -5.31
C TRP A 84 -1.30 18.55 -6.66
N ASP A 85 -0.86 19.16 -7.75
CA ASP A 85 -1.31 18.82 -9.11
C ASP A 85 -0.56 17.64 -9.77
N GLY A 86 0.50 17.09 -9.16
CA GLY A 86 1.21 15.92 -9.70
C GLY A 86 0.67 14.60 -9.14
N ALA A 87 1.47 13.52 -9.24
CA ALA A 87 1.13 12.25 -8.61
C ALA A 87 2.40 11.53 -8.15
N SER A 88 2.26 10.73 -7.09
CA SER A 88 3.35 9.95 -6.53
C SER A 88 3.24 8.50 -6.99
N SER A 89 4.35 7.94 -7.46
CA SER A 89 4.42 6.51 -7.74
C SER A 89 4.18 5.69 -6.48
N HIS A 90 3.38 4.63 -6.59
CA HIS A 90 2.96 3.82 -5.45
C HIS A 90 2.65 2.39 -5.86
N ALA A 91 2.67 1.46 -4.90
CA ALA A 91 2.25 0.08 -5.14
C ALA A 91 1.32 -0.46 -4.06
N TRP A 92 0.41 -1.31 -4.50
CA TRP A 92 -0.54 -2.06 -3.68
C TRP A 92 -0.74 -3.46 -4.27
N VAL A 93 -1.52 -4.30 -3.60
CA VAL A 93 -1.96 -5.58 -4.18
C VAL A 93 -3.46 -5.61 -4.42
N GLU A 94 -3.89 -6.26 -5.50
CA GLU A 94 -5.30 -6.52 -5.82
C GLU A 94 -5.60 -8.01 -5.71
N PHE A 95 -6.70 -8.34 -5.02
CA PHE A 95 -7.26 -9.69 -4.99
C PHE A 95 -8.71 -9.65 -5.45
N CYS A 96 -9.01 -10.37 -6.53
CA CYS A 96 -10.32 -10.32 -7.20
C CYS A 96 -10.76 -8.87 -7.53
N GLY A 97 -9.81 -8.04 -7.98
CA GLY A 97 -10.04 -6.63 -8.33
C GLY A 97 -10.18 -5.67 -7.16
N ARG A 98 -10.00 -6.12 -5.90
CA ARG A 98 -10.13 -5.26 -4.71
C ARG A 98 -8.80 -4.88 -4.08
N LYS A 99 -8.73 -3.62 -3.65
CA LYS A 99 -7.69 -2.90 -2.91
C LYS A 99 -7.12 -3.58 -1.67
N VAL A 100 -5.84 -3.94 -1.60
CA VAL A 100 -5.11 -4.05 -0.32
C VAL A 100 -3.91 -3.12 -0.32
N ASP A 101 -3.94 -2.10 0.54
CA ASP A 101 -2.84 -1.17 0.76
C ASP A 101 -2.63 -0.95 2.25
N ILE A 102 -1.45 -1.37 2.71
CA ILE A 102 -1.02 -1.28 4.10
C ILE A 102 0.10 -0.26 4.30
N SER A 103 0.48 0.47 3.26
CA SER A 103 1.71 1.25 3.20
C SER A 103 1.52 2.76 3.30
N LEU A 104 0.35 3.29 2.92
CA LEU A 104 0.07 4.73 3.03
C LEU A 104 -0.35 5.18 4.43
N HIS A 105 -0.79 4.28 5.30
CA HIS A 105 -1.21 4.63 6.66
C HIS A 105 -0.04 5.09 7.56
N LYS A 106 1.21 4.99 7.08
CA LYS A 106 2.41 5.53 7.73
C LYS A 106 3.31 6.21 6.68
N THR A 107 3.54 7.51 6.86
CA THR A 107 4.40 8.33 5.98
C THR A 107 5.56 8.91 6.80
N SER A 108 6.72 9.08 6.16
CA SER A 108 7.94 9.62 6.80
C SER A 108 7.82 11.12 7.10
N HIS A 109 7.09 11.85 6.27
CA HIS A 109 6.86 13.28 6.37
C HIS A 109 5.35 13.59 6.37
N PRO A 110 4.63 13.35 7.48
CA PRO A 110 3.17 13.47 7.53
C PRO A 110 2.65 14.89 7.26
N ASP A 111 3.47 15.92 7.45
CA ASP A 111 3.12 17.30 7.14
C ASP A 111 3.14 17.62 5.64
N VAL A 112 3.86 16.82 4.84
CA VAL A 112 3.99 16.97 3.38
C VAL A 112 3.18 15.91 2.64
N GLN A 113 3.19 14.69 3.17
CA GLN A 113 2.41 13.56 2.66
C GLN A 113 1.59 12.99 3.83
N PRO A 114 0.35 13.46 4.03
CA PRO A 114 -0.48 13.00 5.13
C PRO A 114 -0.73 11.48 5.04
N PRO A 115 -0.76 10.75 6.16
CA PRO A 115 -1.11 9.33 6.17
C PRO A 115 -2.45 9.06 5.48
N GLY A 116 -2.47 8.05 4.62
CA GLY A 116 -3.67 7.55 3.94
C GLY A 116 -4.42 6.47 4.73
N ASP A 117 -5.48 5.96 4.14
CA ASP A 117 -6.27 4.86 4.70
C ASP A 117 -5.49 3.54 4.71
N LEU A 118 -5.70 2.72 5.75
CA LEU A 118 -5.35 1.29 5.73
C LEU A 118 -6.51 0.55 5.04
N ILE A 119 -6.24 -0.03 3.87
CA ILE A 119 -7.25 -0.64 3.01
C ILE A 119 -7.01 -2.14 2.93
N LEU A 120 -8.03 -2.93 3.24
CA LEU A 120 -8.03 -4.40 3.15
C LEU A 120 -9.23 -4.86 2.31
N LEU A 121 -9.01 -5.34 1.09
CA LEU A 121 -10.05 -5.68 0.11
C LEU A 121 -11.11 -4.57 -0.07
N ASP A 122 -10.65 -3.35 -0.35
CA ASP A 122 -11.40 -2.08 -0.44
C ASP A 122 -12.12 -1.63 0.83
N TYR A 123 -12.10 -2.43 1.90
CA TYR A 123 -12.58 -2.00 3.20
C TYR A 123 -11.53 -1.13 3.89
N VAL A 124 -11.94 0.07 4.31
CA VAL A 124 -11.10 0.95 5.11
C VAL A 124 -11.11 0.47 6.56
N GLU A 125 -10.07 -0.26 6.94
CA GLU A 125 -9.88 -0.82 8.27
C GLU A 125 -9.49 0.28 9.28
N LYS A 126 -8.59 1.20 8.89
CA LYS A 126 -8.22 2.38 9.68
C LYS A 126 -8.19 3.61 8.77
N LYS A 127 -8.83 4.68 9.22
CA LYS A 127 -8.87 5.96 8.50
C LYS A 127 -7.56 6.73 8.69
N GLY A 128 -6.99 7.20 7.59
CA GLY A 128 -5.86 8.12 7.59
C GLY A 128 -6.27 9.56 7.82
N LEU A 129 -5.31 10.47 7.69
CA LEU A 129 -5.55 11.92 7.68
C LEU A 129 -6.04 12.42 6.32
N ALA A 130 -5.69 11.73 5.23
CA ALA A 130 -6.13 12.07 3.87
C ALA A 130 -6.70 10.86 3.13
N SER A 131 -7.63 11.13 2.20
CA SER A 131 -8.13 10.14 1.25
C SER A 131 -7.34 10.28 -0.05
N TYR A 132 -6.74 9.19 -0.50
CA TYR A 132 -5.96 9.16 -1.73
C TYR A 132 -6.79 8.64 -2.90
N SER A 133 -6.62 9.29 -4.05
CA SER A 133 -7.02 8.77 -5.35
C SER A 133 -5.95 7.81 -5.87
N TYR A 134 -6.35 6.79 -6.63
CA TYR A 134 -5.46 5.75 -7.17
C TYR A 134 -5.69 5.59 -8.67
N TRP A 135 -4.61 5.48 -9.44
CA TRP A 135 -4.66 5.23 -10.87
C TRP A 135 -3.59 4.22 -11.28
N LYS A 136 -3.94 3.30 -12.19
CA LYS A 136 -2.96 2.39 -12.81
C LYS A 136 -2.07 3.15 -13.80
N GLU A 137 -2.67 4.12 -14.50
CA GLU A 137 -2.00 4.98 -15.48
C GLU A 137 -1.90 6.42 -14.98
N LEU A 138 -0.78 7.08 -15.28
CA LEU A 138 -0.59 8.49 -14.96
C LEU A 138 -1.58 9.35 -15.74
N GLN A 139 -2.39 10.12 -15.02
CA GLN A 139 -3.36 11.01 -15.67
C GLN A 139 -2.65 12.19 -16.37
N ALA A 140 -3.20 12.65 -17.49
CA ALA A 140 -2.59 13.68 -18.33
C ALA A 140 -2.30 15.00 -17.58
N GLN A 141 -3.19 15.39 -16.66
CA GLN A 141 -2.99 16.57 -15.83
C GLN A 141 -1.73 16.46 -14.94
N HIS A 142 -1.54 15.30 -14.30
CA HIS A 142 -0.38 15.04 -13.43
C HIS A 142 0.92 14.93 -14.24
N ALA A 143 0.86 14.34 -15.44
CA ALA A 143 1.99 14.29 -16.36
C ALA A 143 2.46 15.68 -16.81
N THR A 144 1.52 16.61 -17.00
CA THR A 144 1.82 18.00 -17.36
C THR A 144 2.58 18.69 -16.24
N THR A 145 2.10 18.58 -15.00
CA THR A 145 2.77 19.14 -13.82
C THR A 145 4.19 18.59 -13.65
N LEU A 146 4.38 17.27 -13.77
CA LEU A 146 5.72 16.67 -13.67
C LEU A 146 6.65 17.17 -14.79
N THR A 147 6.13 17.41 -15.99
CA THR A 147 6.88 17.99 -17.11
C THR A 147 7.31 19.42 -16.82
N GLU A 148 6.46 20.22 -16.18
CA GLU A 148 6.78 21.59 -15.78
C GLU A 148 7.83 21.62 -14.68
N MET A 149 7.74 20.73 -13.68
CA MET A 149 8.75 20.57 -12.62
C MET A 149 10.13 20.21 -13.18
N ARG A 150 10.19 19.36 -14.21
CA ARG A 150 11.46 19.01 -14.89
C ARG A 150 12.08 20.22 -15.59
N LYS A 151 11.27 21.15 -16.09
CA LYS A 151 11.76 22.35 -16.80
C LYS A 151 12.21 23.46 -15.86
N SER A 152 11.73 23.47 -14.62
CA SER A 152 12.02 24.55 -13.68
C SER A 152 13.39 24.44 -13.02
N ASP A 153 13.90 23.23 -12.79
CA ASP A 153 15.21 22.99 -12.19
C ASP A 153 15.84 21.67 -12.69
N SER A 154 17.14 21.72 -13.00
CA SER A 154 17.95 20.56 -13.35
C SER A 154 18.07 19.52 -12.22
N GLU A 155 18.00 19.94 -10.95
CA GLU A 155 17.97 19.00 -9.83
C GLU A 155 16.63 18.27 -9.76
N PHE A 156 15.52 18.98 -9.97
CA PHE A 156 14.19 18.35 -10.04
C PHE A 156 14.10 17.36 -11.21
N ASP A 157 14.63 17.70 -12.39
CA ASP A 157 14.63 16.76 -13.53
C ASP A 157 15.36 15.45 -13.19
N ARG A 158 16.53 15.52 -12.53
CA ARG A 158 17.26 14.31 -12.10
C ARG A 158 16.46 13.48 -11.11
N VAL A 159 15.77 14.12 -10.16
CA VAL A 159 14.94 13.43 -9.17
C VAL A 159 13.76 12.74 -9.84
N VAL A 160 13.05 13.43 -10.73
CA VAL A 160 11.90 12.87 -11.45
C VAL A 160 12.35 11.74 -12.37
N ALA A 161 13.43 11.91 -13.14
CA ALA A 161 13.96 10.86 -14.01
C ALA A 161 14.36 9.59 -13.25
N ARG A 162 14.98 9.74 -12.06
CA ARG A 162 15.29 8.59 -11.19
C ARG A 162 14.02 7.89 -10.70
N LYS A 163 12.98 8.65 -10.34
CA LYS A 163 11.72 8.10 -9.86
C LYS A 163 10.94 7.38 -10.96
N ASP A 164 10.96 7.89 -12.18
CA ASP A 164 10.35 7.22 -13.33
C ASP A 164 11.08 5.92 -13.69
N ALA A 165 12.41 5.91 -13.64
CA ALA A 165 13.20 4.69 -13.85
C ALA A 165 12.94 3.64 -12.75
N GLU A 166 12.78 4.07 -11.49
CA GLU A 166 12.39 3.21 -10.38
C GLU A 166 10.97 2.64 -10.59
N HIS A 167 9.99 3.50 -10.92
CA HIS A 167 8.61 3.09 -11.22
C HIS A 167 8.58 2.05 -12.34
N GLN A 168 9.22 2.31 -13.48
CA GLN A 168 9.25 1.38 -14.61
C GLN A 168 9.86 0.04 -14.22
N ARG A 169 10.98 0.04 -13.48
CA ARG A 169 11.59 -1.20 -13.00
C ARG A 169 10.63 -1.99 -12.10
N MET A 170 9.84 -1.33 -11.28
CA MET A 170 8.84 -2.00 -10.44
C MET A 170 7.68 -2.55 -11.28
N CYS A 171 7.21 -1.83 -12.31
CA CYS A 171 6.25 -2.35 -13.27
C CYS A 171 6.77 -3.63 -13.95
N ASP A 172 8.04 -3.64 -14.36
CA ASP A 172 8.67 -4.81 -14.97
C ASP A 172 8.66 -6.01 -14.00
N PHE A 173 9.03 -5.81 -12.73
CA PHE A 173 8.94 -6.87 -11.71
C PHE A 173 7.50 -7.32 -11.44
N ALA A 174 6.53 -6.41 -11.45
CA ALA A 174 5.13 -6.75 -11.25
C ALA A 174 4.60 -7.65 -12.37
N ALA A 175 4.96 -7.36 -13.62
CA ALA A 175 4.55 -8.13 -14.80
C ALA A 175 5.20 -9.53 -14.90
N MET A 176 6.36 -9.73 -14.29
CA MET A 176 7.06 -11.03 -14.32
C MET A 176 6.40 -12.06 -13.39
N THR A 177 6.32 -13.31 -13.83
CA THR A 177 5.81 -14.43 -13.02
C THR A 177 6.60 -14.62 -11.71
N ASP A 178 7.93 -14.48 -11.76
CA ASP A 178 8.85 -14.62 -10.62
C ASP A 178 9.41 -13.27 -10.13
N GLY A 179 8.84 -12.15 -10.57
CA GLY A 179 9.41 -10.82 -10.32
C GLY A 179 9.41 -10.42 -8.86
N ALA A 180 8.39 -10.81 -8.09
CA ALA A 180 8.35 -10.58 -6.64
C ALA A 180 9.50 -11.28 -5.91
N ALA A 181 9.77 -12.54 -6.25
CA ALA A 181 10.89 -13.30 -5.70
C ALA A 181 12.24 -12.65 -6.06
N LYS A 182 12.40 -12.23 -7.32
CA LYS A 182 13.61 -11.54 -7.78
C LYS A 182 13.83 -10.22 -7.04
N TYR A 183 12.79 -9.39 -6.94
CA TYR A 183 12.83 -8.14 -6.19
C TYR A 183 13.30 -8.39 -4.74
N LEU A 184 12.65 -9.30 -4.02
CA LEU A 184 12.95 -9.60 -2.62
C LEU A 184 14.34 -10.23 -2.41
N SER A 185 14.86 -10.96 -3.40
CA SER A 185 16.23 -11.51 -3.33
C SER A 185 17.32 -10.43 -3.37
N SER A 186 17.00 -9.27 -3.93
CA SER A 186 17.89 -8.10 -4.01
C SER A 186 17.72 -7.12 -2.84
N ALA A 187 16.70 -7.33 -2.00
CA ALA A 187 16.45 -6.49 -0.84
C ALA A 187 17.56 -6.64 0.22
N PRO A 188 17.81 -5.62 1.06
CA PRO A 188 18.71 -5.74 2.21
C PRO A 188 18.36 -6.98 3.06
N ARG A 189 19.36 -7.61 3.66
CA ARG A 189 19.21 -8.89 4.40
C ARG A 189 18.09 -8.86 5.45
N GLN A 190 17.87 -7.72 6.09
CA GLN A 190 16.86 -7.50 7.11
C GLN A 190 15.44 -7.24 6.56
N LEU A 191 15.30 -7.06 5.25
CA LEU A 191 14.06 -6.79 4.52
C LEU A 191 13.79 -7.81 3.40
N ASN A 192 14.58 -8.89 3.32
CA ASN A 192 14.33 -9.94 2.34
C ASN A 192 13.12 -10.80 2.73
N TYR A 193 12.72 -11.73 1.84
CA TYR A 193 11.58 -12.62 2.07
C TYR A 193 11.66 -13.33 3.43
N ASP A 194 12.77 -14.00 3.71
CA ASP A 194 12.91 -14.82 4.92
C ASP A 194 12.83 -13.99 6.21
N ALA A 195 13.38 -12.77 6.20
CA ALA A 195 13.33 -11.86 7.34
C ALA A 195 11.90 -11.42 7.64
N LEU A 196 11.14 -11.05 6.59
CA LEU A 196 9.75 -10.60 6.73
C LEU A 196 8.81 -11.76 7.06
N ALA A 197 8.98 -12.93 6.42
CA ALA A 197 8.16 -14.13 6.68
C ALA A 197 8.25 -14.59 8.14
N LYS A 198 9.45 -14.52 8.75
CA LYS A 198 9.65 -14.82 10.18
C LYS A 198 8.88 -13.91 11.13
N MET A 199 8.51 -12.71 10.70
CA MET A 199 7.69 -11.81 11.51
C MET A 199 6.21 -12.19 11.48
N LEU A 200 5.78 -12.92 10.45
CA LEU A 200 4.39 -13.36 10.29
C LEU A 200 4.12 -14.73 10.92
N ALA A 201 5.13 -15.60 10.95
CA ALA A 201 5.13 -16.85 11.72
C ALA A 201 4.85 -16.61 13.21
#